data_AF-A0A076FWG0-F1
#
_entry.id   AF-A0A076FWG0-F1
#
_cell.length_a   1.000
_cell.length_b   1.000
_cell.length_c   1.000
_cell.angle_alpha   90.00
_cell.angle_beta   90.00
_cell.angle_gamma   90.00
#
_symmetry.space_group_name_H-M   'P 1'
#
loop_
_entity.id
_entity.type
_entity.pdbx_description
1 polymer ?
#
loop_
_entity_poly.entity_id
_entity_poly.type
_entity_poly.pdbx_seq_one_letter_code
_entity_poly.pdbx_strand_id
1 'polypeptide(L)'
;EDANGQFEMNWEYDSALKTADKHAFFKFMVKSIAEKHGPRATFMPKPFANLTGNGCHAHVSLWRKGKNVFEDAKGELGLAQLAYNFIGGVMYSAAGLTAITNPTVNSYKRINAPPTLSGATWSPNTITYAGNNRT
;
A
#
# COMPACT_ATOMS: atom_id res chain seq x y z
N GLU A 1 1.04 -14.01 0.63
CA GLU A 1 1.03 -13.07 -0.51
C GLU A 1 1.35 -13.80 -1.80
N ASP A 2 1.21 -13.09 -2.92
CA ASP A 2 1.23 -13.66 -4.27
C ASP A 2 2.59 -14.25 -4.69
N ALA A 3 3.72 -13.67 -4.27
CA ALA A 3 5.03 -14.23 -4.57
C ALA A 3 5.41 -15.39 -3.62
N ASN A 4 6.09 -16.41 -4.17
CA ASN A 4 6.68 -17.49 -3.36
C ASN A 4 7.62 -16.92 -2.29
N GLY A 5 7.39 -17.28 -1.02
CA GLY A 5 8.15 -16.76 0.13
C GLY A 5 7.72 -15.37 0.63
N GLN A 6 6.61 -14.82 0.12
CA GLN A 6 6.07 -13.53 0.53
C GLN A 6 4.88 -13.68 1.49
N PHE A 7 4.87 -12.87 2.55
CA PHE A 7 3.87 -12.91 3.61
C PHE A 7 3.38 -11.50 3.95
N GLU A 8 2.16 -11.41 4.46
CA GLU A 8 1.53 -10.19 4.96
C GLU A 8 0.88 -10.48 6.32
N MET A 9 0.92 -9.49 7.22
CA MET A 9 0.25 -9.55 8.52
C MET A 9 -0.47 -8.22 8.74
N ASN A 10 -1.81 -8.25 8.74
CA ASN A 10 -2.62 -7.06 8.95
C ASN A 10 -2.94 -6.85 10.44
N TRP A 11 -3.13 -5.60 10.82
CA TRP A 11 -3.68 -5.21 12.11
C TRP A 11 -4.67 -4.04 11.92
N GLU A 12 -5.45 -3.74 12.96
CA GLU A 12 -6.48 -2.72 12.91
C GLU A 12 -5.90 -1.30 12.74
N TYR A 13 -6.59 -0.47 11.97
CA TYR A 13 -6.17 0.91 11.74
C TYR A 13 -6.19 1.74 13.04
N ASP A 14 -5.45 2.83 13.05
CA ASP A 14 -5.42 3.80 14.14
C ASP A 14 -5.22 5.20 13.55
N SER A 15 -5.22 6.24 14.39
CA SER A 15 -4.71 7.56 14.03
C SER A 15 -3.36 7.47 13.32
N ALA A 16 -3.13 8.37 12.36
CA ALA A 16 -1.99 8.30 11.46
C ALA A 16 -0.65 8.21 12.20
N LEU A 17 -0.46 8.99 13.28
CA LEU A 17 0.77 8.96 14.08
C LEU A 17 1.01 7.60 14.74
N LYS A 18 -0.01 7.04 15.41
CA LYS A 18 0.11 5.72 16.04
C LYS A 18 0.34 4.61 15.02
N THR A 19 -0.31 4.69 13.86
CA THR A 19 -0.07 3.74 12.76
C THR A 19 1.35 3.86 12.22
N ALA A 20 1.90 5.08 12.11
CA ALA A 20 3.28 5.30 11.69
C ALA A 20 4.28 4.70 12.70
N ASP A 21 4.07 4.90 14.00
CA ASP A 21 4.89 4.29 15.06
C ASP A 21 4.84 2.75 14.99
N LYS A 22 3.62 2.19 14.90
CA LYS A 22 3.41 0.75 14.73
C LYS A 22 4.10 0.23 13.47
N HIS A 23 4.03 0.94 12.35
CA HIS A 23 4.66 0.54 11.08
C HIS A 23 6.19 0.53 11.19
N ALA A 24 6.79 1.56 11.80
CA ALA A 24 8.23 1.60 12.04
C ALA A 24 8.67 0.41 12.92
N PHE A 25 7.97 0.20 14.04
CA PHE A 25 8.25 -0.90 14.96
C PHE A 25 8.03 -2.27 14.32
N PHE A 26 6.96 -2.44 13.54
CA PHE A 26 6.62 -3.70 12.87
C PHE A 26 7.77 -4.18 11.97
N LYS A 27 8.35 -3.28 11.17
CA LYS A 27 9.48 -3.63 10.29
C LYS A 27 10.72 -4.07 11.08
N PHE A 28 10.97 -3.45 12.23
CA PHE A 28 12.03 -3.87 13.14
C PHE A 28 11.72 -5.25 13.74
N MET A 29 10.55 -5.40 14.35
CA MET A 29 10.08 -6.64 14.97
C MET A 29 10.17 -7.83 14.00
N VAL A 30 9.64 -7.70 12.78
CA VAL A 30 9.66 -8.77 11.77
C VAL A 30 11.09 -9.18 11.43
N LYS A 31 12.00 -8.22 11.23
CA LYS A 31 13.41 -8.51 10.94
C LYS A 31 14.08 -9.22 12.12
N SER A 32 13.91 -8.71 13.33
CA SER A 32 14.52 -9.26 14.53
C SER A 32 14.03 -10.67 14.85
N ILE A 33 12.73 -10.93 14.70
CA ILE A 33 12.16 -12.26 14.94
C ILE A 33 12.56 -13.24 13.84
N ALA A 34 12.57 -12.83 12.56
CA ALA A 34 13.05 -13.68 11.48
C ALA A 34 14.52 -14.08 11.71
N GLU A 35 15.38 -13.10 12.01
CA GLU A 35 16.81 -13.33 12.27
C GLU A 35 17.03 -14.27 13.47
N LYS A 36 16.27 -14.10 14.55
CA LYS A 36 16.31 -15.00 15.72
C LYS A 36 16.03 -16.47 15.36
N HIS A 37 15.24 -16.73 14.33
CA HIS A 37 14.88 -18.09 13.91
C HIS A 37 15.73 -18.60 12.73
N GLY A 38 16.67 -17.81 12.20
CA GLY A 38 17.55 -18.18 11.09
C GLY A 38 17.19 -17.63 9.69
N PRO A 39 15.91 -17.32 9.36
CA PRO A 39 15.56 -16.59 8.13
C PRO A 39 15.93 -15.10 8.13
N ARG A 40 15.78 -14.46 6.96
CA ARG A 40 15.93 -13.00 6.81
C ARG A 40 14.69 -12.40 6.16
N ALA A 41 14.09 -11.41 6.83
CA ALA A 41 13.00 -10.62 6.25
C ALA A 41 13.53 -9.41 5.47
N THR A 42 12.87 -9.07 4.37
CA THR A 42 13.15 -7.87 3.58
C THR A 42 11.86 -7.18 3.15
N PHE A 43 11.88 -5.84 3.18
CA PHE A 43 10.79 -4.99 2.69
C PHE A 43 11.18 -4.31 1.37
N MET A 44 12.19 -4.86 0.67
CA MET A 44 12.63 -4.36 -0.64
C MET A 44 11.47 -4.41 -1.64
N PRO A 45 11.21 -3.34 -2.43
CA PRO A 45 10.04 -3.29 -3.32
C PRO A 45 9.97 -4.42 -4.36
N LYS A 46 11.10 -4.73 -4.99
CA LYS A 46 11.23 -5.81 -5.99
C LYS A 46 12.49 -6.62 -5.68
N PRO A 47 12.41 -7.65 -4.82
CA PRO A 47 13.58 -8.44 -4.45
C PRO A 47 13.93 -9.50 -5.50
N PHE A 48 12.96 -9.94 -6.30
CA PHE A 48 13.12 -10.90 -7.38
C PHE A 48 12.46 -10.37 -8.66
N ALA A 49 13.11 -10.55 -9.82
CA ALA A 49 12.66 -9.93 -11.08
C ALA A 49 11.32 -10.52 -11.58
N ASN A 50 11.15 -11.84 -11.47
CA ASN A 50 10.03 -12.60 -12.02
C ASN A 50 8.89 -12.86 -11.01
N LEU A 51 9.03 -12.43 -9.76
CA LEU A 51 8.01 -12.58 -8.72
C LEU A 51 7.37 -11.24 -8.38
N THR A 52 6.16 -11.28 -7.83
CA THR A 52 5.46 -10.09 -7.33
C THR A 52 6.26 -9.33 -6.28
N GLY A 53 6.16 -8.01 -6.30
CA GLY A 53 6.91 -7.11 -5.41
C GLY A 53 6.20 -6.86 -4.08
N ASN A 54 6.92 -6.29 -3.12
CA ASN A 54 6.33 -5.85 -1.84
C ASN A 54 5.61 -4.51 -2.02
N GLY A 55 4.30 -4.51 -1.80
CA GLY A 55 3.49 -3.32 -1.63
C GLY A 55 3.48 -2.84 -0.18
N CYS A 56 3.04 -1.60 0.01
CA CYS A 56 2.66 -1.05 1.31
C CYS A 56 1.37 -0.26 1.12
N HIS A 57 0.29 -0.97 0.77
CA HIS A 57 -1.00 -0.36 0.48
C HIS A 57 -1.55 0.33 1.73
N ALA A 58 -1.97 1.58 1.59
CA ALA A 58 -2.50 2.37 2.70
C ALA A 58 -4.01 2.54 2.53
N HIS A 59 -4.78 2.04 3.50
CA HIS A 59 -6.21 2.32 3.62
C HIS A 59 -6.37 3.63 4.38
N VAL A 60 -7.03 4.63 3.76
CA VAL A 60 -7.12 5.98 4.31
C VAL A 60 -8.58 6.38 4.50
N SER A 61 -8.88 6.93 5.66
CA SER A 61 -10.15 7.57 5.98
C SER A 61 -9.91 8.89 6.72
N LEU A 62 -10.88 9.80 6.66
CA LEU A 62 -10.85 11.05 7.40
C LEU A 62 -11.96 11.05 8.45
N TRP A 63 -11.61 11.44 9.67
CA TRP A 63 -12.54 11.45 10.80
C TRP A 63 -12.67 12.85 11.39
N ARG A 64 -13.90 13.25 11.73
CA ARG A 64 -14.19 14.49 12.46
C ARG A 64 -15.16 14.19 13.59
N LYS A 65 -14.79 14.54 14.82
CA LYS A 65 -15.62 14.36 16.03
C LYS A 65 -16.18 12.92 16.15
N GLY A 66 -15.33 11.92 15.89
CA GLY A 66 -15.70 10.50 16.01
C GLY A 66 -16.52 9.93 14.84
N LYS A 67 -16.79 10.70 13.78
CA LYS A 67 -17.48 10.23 12.58
C LYS A 67 -16.53 10.16 11.40
N ASN A 68 -16.60 9.06 10.63
CA ASN A 68 -15.94 8.98 9.32
C ASN A 68 -16.64 9.92 8.33
N VAL A 69 -15.92 10.92 7.83
CA VAL A 69 -16.48 11.92 6.89
C VAL A 69 -16.27 11.53 5.43
N PHE A 70 -15.69 10.35 5.15
CA PHE A 70 -15.67 9.77 3.81
C PHE A 70 -16.87 8.86 3.54
N GLU A 71 -17.64 8.49 4.56
CA GLU A 71 -18.78 7.58 4.44
C GLU A 71 -20.06 8.32 4.03
N ASP A 72 -20.72 7.82 2.98
CA ASP A 72 -22.09 8.19 2.62
C ASP A 72 -22.77 7.01 1.91
N ALA A 73 -23.73 6.36 2.59
CA ALA A 73 -24.44 5.19 2.05
C ALA A 73 -25.23 5.47 0.75
N LYS A 74 -25.50 6.74 0.44
CA LYS A 74 -26.17 7.14 -0.82
C LYS A 74 -25.18 7.50 -1.93
N GLY A 75 -23.91 7.69 -1.59
CA GLY A 75 -22.86 7.98 -2.54
C GLY A 75 -22.51 6.77 -3.39
N GLU A 76 -21.97 7.02 -4.58
CA GLU A 76 -21.39 5.97 -5.39
C GLU A 76 -20.30 5.24 -4.56
N LEU A 77 -20.27 3.90 -4.62
CA LEU A 77 -19.41 3.05 -3.79
C LEU A 77 -19.52 3.27 -2.26
N GLY A 78 -20.55 3.96 -1.77
CA GLY A 78 -20.71 4.30 -0.35
C GLY A 78 -19.84 5.48 0.11
N LEU A 79 -19.38 6.32 -0.81
CA LEU A 79 -18.45 7.41 -0.53
C LEU A 79 -19.10 8.80 -0.61
N ALA A 80 -18.81 9.63 0.38
CA ALA A 80 -19.18 11.05 0.38
C ALA A 80 -18.39 11.82 -0.69
N GLN A 81 -18.93 12.95 -1.16
CA GLN A 81 -18.22 13.86 -2.09
C GLN A 81 -16.84 14.27 -1.57
N LEU A 82 -16.67 14.39 -0.25
CA LEU A 82 -15.37 14.71 0.36
C LEU A 82 -14.31 13.62 0.11
N ALA A 83 -14.71 12.35 0.08
CA ALA A 83 -13.81 11.25 -0.27
C ALA A 83 -13.36 11.33 -1.72
N TYR A 84 -14.27 11.66 -2.65
CA TYR A 84 -13.94 11.89 -4.05
C TYR A 84 -13.01 13.08 -4.24
N ASN A 85 -13.20 14.17 -3.50
CA ASN A 85 -12.27 15.31 -3.52
C ASN A 85 -10.87 14.92 -3.01
N PHE A 86 -10.81 14.06 -1.98
CA PHE A 86 -9.55 13.51 -1.49
C PHE A 86 -8.85 12.64 -2.56
N ILE A 87 -9.58 11.73 -3.20
CA ILE A 87 -9.07 10.91 -4.31
C ILE A 87 -8.57 11.80 -5.45
N GLY A 88 -9.32 12.85 -5.82
CA GLY A 88 -8.92 13.81 -6.83
C GLY A 88 -7.60 14.52 -6.49
N GLY A 89 -7.39 14.89 -5.22
CA GLY A 89 -6.13 15.45 -4.75
C GLY A 89 -4.96 14.46 -4.85
N VAL A 90 -5.18 13.19 -4.49
CA VAL A 90 -4.17 12.13 -4.63
C VAL A 90 -3.80 11.93 -6.10
N MET A 91 -4.78 11.84 -6.99
CA MET A 91 -4.55 11.68 -8.43
C MET A 91 -3.81 12.88 -9.03
N TYR A 92 -4.20 14.10 -8.68
CA TYR A 92 -3.53 15.33 -9.12
C TYR A 92 -2.05 15.35 -8.72
N SER A 93 -1.73 14.92 -7.50
CA SER A 93 -0.35 14.92 -6.97
C SER A 93 0.40 13.60 -7.18
N ALA A 94 -0.18 12.61 -7.87
CA ALA A 94 0.34 11.24 -7.90
C ALA A 94 1.80 11.15 -8.42
N ALA A 95 2.17 11.95 -9.42
CA ALA A 95 3.54 11.99 -9.92
C ALA A 95 4.55 12.43 -8.83
N GLY A 96 4.24 13.47 -8.07
CA GLY A 96 5.10 13.95 -6.98
C GLY A 96 5.09 12.99 -5.78
N LEU A 97 3.91 12.48 -5.41
CA LEU A 97 3.76 11.49 -4.34
C LEU A 97 4.55 10.21 -4.64
N THR A 98 4.67 9.82 -5.91
CA THR A 98 5.44 8.64 -6.32
C THR A 98 6.88 8.71 -5.83
N ALA A 99 7.53 9.88 -5.87
CA ALA A 99 8.91 10.02 -5.39
C ALA A 99 9.04 9.74 -3.87
N ILE A 100 8.01 10.06 -3.09
CA ILE A 100 7.99 9.87 -1.63
C ILE A 100 7.59 8.42 -1.29
N THR A 101 6.57 7.88 -1.96
CA THR A 101 6.02 6.55 -1.65
C THR A 101 6.80 5.42 -2.34
N ASN A 102 7.58 5.72 -3.37
CA ASN A 102 8.45 4.80 -4.11
C ASN A 102 9.91 5.29 -4.07
N PRO A 103 10.53 5.43 -2.89
CA PRO A 103 11.71 6.28 -2.69
C PRO A 103 13.05 5.66 -3.12
N THR A 104 13.05 4.58 -3.90
CA THR A 104 14.27 3.89 -4.31
C THR A 104 14.26 3.60 -5.80
N VAL A 105 15.44 3.52 -6.43
CA VAL A 105 15.58 3.05 -7.82
C VAL A 105 14.92 1.67 -8.01
N ASN A 106 14.95 0.82 -6.98
CA ASN A 106 14.32 -0.49 -7.03
C ASN A 106 12.78 -0.44 -7.04
N SER A 107 12.18 0.61 -6.50
CA SER A 107 10.72 0.78 -6.52
C SER A 107 10.17 0.87 -7.95
N TYR A 108 10.94 1.47 -8.86
CA TYR A 108 10.63 1.58 -10.28
C TYR A 108 10.80 0.28 -11.08
N LYS A 109 11.26 -0.80 -10.43
CA LYS A 109 11.20 -2.17 -10.98
C LYS A 109 9.95 -2.93 -10.51
N ARG A 110 9.21 -2.38 -9.55
CA ARG A 110 7.90 -2.90 -9.09
C ARG A 110 6.76 -2.27 -9.88
N ILE A 111 6.69 -0.94 -9.92
CA ILE A 111 5.66 -0.23 -10.70
C ILE A 111 5.96 -0.35 -12.19
N ASN A 112 4.92 -0.47 -13.03
CA ASN A 112 5.07 -0.67 -14.46
C ASN A 112 5.93 -1.90 -14.84
N ALA A 113 5.92 -2.93 -13.98
CA ALA A 113 6.67 -4.16 -14.20
C ALA A 113 6.01 -5.04 -15.29
N PRO A 114 6.80 -5.91 -15.95
CA PRO A 114 6.22 -6.97 -16.77
C PRO A 114 5.41 -7.96 -15.92
N PRO A 115 4.49 -8.73 -16.52
CA PRO A 115 3.77 -9.80 -15.84
C PRO A 115 4.72 -10.75 -15.09
N THR A 116 4.31 -11.13 -13.89
CA THR A 116 5.03 -12.06 -13.01
C THR A 116 4.63 -13.51 -13.32
N LEU A 117 5.30 -14.48 -12.69
CA LEU A 117 4.94 -15.89 -12.82
C LEU A 117 3.51 -16.22 -12.38
N SER A 118 2.91 -15.43 -11.49
CA SER A 118 1.51 -15.58 -11.06
C SER A 118 0.51 -14.96 -12.04
N GLY A 119 0.98 -14.24 -13.07
CA GLY A 119 0.16 -13.65 -14.12
C GLY A 119 -0.21 -12.17 -13.91
N ALA A 120 0.06 -11.58 -12.74
CA ALA A 120 -0.24 -10.17 -12.46
C ALA A 120 0.78 -9.53 -11.51
N THR A 121 1.10 -8.25 -11.72
CA THR A 121 2.05 -7.51 -10.89
C THR A 121 1.47 -7.04 -9.57
N TRP A 122 0.14 -6.88 -9.50
CA TRP A 122 -0.61 -6.31 -8.38
C TRP A 122 -0.04 -4.96 -7.90
N SER A 123 0.54 -4.19 -8.82
CA SER A 123 1.09 -2.86 -8.59
C SER A 123 0.55 -1.88 -9.63
N PRO A 124 0.29 -0.61 -9.24
CA PRO A 124 -0.23 0.37 -10.18
C PRO A 124 0.74 0.65 -11.34
N ASN A 125 0.17 0.86 -12.52
CA ASN A 125 0.89 1.31 -13.72
C ASN A 125 0.47 2.72 -14.16
N THR A 126 -0.74 3.15 -13.81
CA THR A 126 -1.36 4.39 -14.28
C THR A 126 -1.96 5.20 -13.13
N ILE A 127 -2.09 6.50 -13.33
CA ILE A 127 -2.80 7.40 -12.39
C ILE A 127 -4.30 7.27 -12.66
N THR A 128 -4.91 6.28 -12.03
CA THR A 128 -6.32 5.93 -12.19
C THR A 128 -6.91 5.48 -10.86
N TYR A 129 -8.23 5.55 -10.73
CA TYR A 129 -8.97 4.98 -9.60
C TYR A 129 -10.12 4.12 -10.12
N ALA A 130 -10.56 3.17 -9.29
CA ALA A 130 -11.69 2.30 -9.57
C ALA A 130 -12.36 1.90 -8.24
N GLY A 131 -13.41 1.06 -8.31
CA GLY A 131 -14.07 0.49 -7.14
C GLY A 131 -13.26 -0.63 -6.49
N ASN A 132 -13.90 -1.77 -6.20
CA ASN A 132 -13.19 -2.95 -5.69
C ASN A 132 -12.37 -3.64 -6.80
N ASN A 133 -11.26 -3.02 -7.19
CA ASN A 133 -10.37 -3.45 -8.25
C ASN A 133 -8.90 -3.20 -7.81
N ARG A 134 -8.00 -4.14 -8.13
CA ARG A 134 -6.61 -4.18 -7.68
C ARG A 134 -5.58 -4.01 -8.81
N THR A 135 -6.02 -3.58 -10.00
CA THR A 135 -5.15 -3.32 -11.16
C THR A 135 -4.59 -1.90 -11.17
#